data_AF-A0A819XXW0-F1
#
_entry.id   AF-A0A819XXW0-F1
#
_cell.length_a   1.000
_cell.length_b   1.000
_cell.length_c   1.000
_cell.angle_alpha   90.00
_cell.angle_beta   90.00
_cell.angle_gamma   90.00
#
_symmetry.space_group_name_H-M   'P 1'
#
loop_
_entity.id
_entity.type
_entity.pdbx_description
1 polymer ?
#
loop_
_entity_poly.entity_id
_entity_poly.type
_entity_poly.pdbx_seq_one_letter_code
_entity_poly.pdbx_strand_id
1 'polypeptide(L)'
;MEMPCKSDEAKRQMVREIHAYYHDKVKPLVDMDRFRCMYRSEDAINWYTSSCFIYNIINKALRTEDTRVSYTFRYFIIDLCNFLKEQAIITRAQFDKPCRVYRGIKLDREEIEQLSVGTLIATNGFWSTSRDLNDALVQR
;
A
#
# COMPACT_ATOMS: atom_id res chain seq x y z
N MET A 1 -5.55 -1.46 -24.37
CA MET A 1 -5.14 -0.55 -23.28
C MET A 1 -3.75 -1.00 -22.84
N GLU A 2 -2.70 -0.27 -23.20
CA GLU A 2 -1.33 -0.62 -22.79
C GLU A 2 -1.23 -0.59 -21.26
N MET A 3 -0.60 -1.61 -20.67
CA MET A 3 -0.30 -1.57 -19.24
C MET A 3 0.59 -0.36 -18.96
N PRO A 4 0.33 0.41 -17.89
CA PRO A 4 1.18 1.53 -17.52
C PRO A 4 2.61 1.03 -17.32
N CYS A 5 3.56 1.49 -18.15
CA CYS A 5 4.94 1.00 -18.08
C CYS A 5 5.72 1.68 -16.95
N LYS A 6 6.63 0.93 -16.34
CA LYS A 6 7.61 1.44 -15.38
C LYS A 6 8.68 2.20 -16.17
N SER A 7 8.51 3.52 -16.30
CA SER A 7 9.47 4.41 -16.94
C SER A 7 10.06 5.41 -15.96
N ASP A 8 11.22 5.98 -16.29
CA ASP A 8 11.81 7.07 -15.48
C ASP A 8 10.87 8.27 -15.39
N GLU A 9 10.05 8.51 -16.42
CA GLU A 9 9.03 9.54 -16.37
C GLU A 9 7.94 9.23 -15.34
N ALA A 10 7.51 7.98 -15.22
CA ALA A 10 6.58 7.56 -14.17
C ALA A 10 7.18 7.78 -12.77
N LYS A 11 8.49 7.49 -12.58
CA LYS A 11 9.19 7.77 -11.33
C LYS A 11 9.23 9.26 -11.02
N ARG A 12 9.58 10.10 -12.00
CA ARG A 12 9.61 11.57 -11.85
C ARG A 12 8.24 12.15 -11.56
N GLN A 13 7.20 11.66 -12.24
CA GLN A 13 5.81 12.07 -12.01
C GLN A 13 5.38 11.78 -10.57
N MET A 14 5.61 10.56 -10.09
CA MET A 14 5.32 10.16 -8.71
C MET A 14 6.02 11.08 -7.69
N VAL A 15 7.32 11.33 -7.84
CA VAL A 15 8.09 12.17 -6.93
C VAL A 15 7.56 13.61 -6.90
N ARG A 16 7.21 14.17 -8.06
CA ARG A 16 6.61 15.51 -8.14
C ARG A 16 5.28 15.58 -7.39
N GLU A 17 4.42 14.57 -7.57
CA GLU A 17 3.11 14.54 -6.92
C GLU A 17 3.22 14.42 -5.40
N ILE A 18 4.16 13.60 -4.91
CA ILE A 18 4.46 13.51 -3.46
C ILE A 18 4.81 14.90 -2.90
N HIS A 19 5.67 15.65 -3.59
CA HIS A 19 6.07 16.99 -3.16
C HIS A 19 4.89 17.97 -3.18
N ALA A 20 4.06 17.94 -4.22
CA ALA A 20 2.88 18.79 -4.32
C ALA A 20 1.85 18.51 -3.20
N TYR A 21 1.61 17.23 -2.90
CA TYR A 21 0.63 16.82 -1.88
C TYR A 21 1.02 17.22 -0.45
N TYR A 22 2.33 17.35 -0.17
CA TYR A 22 2.85 17.65 1.17
C TYR A 22 3.55 19.00 1.30
N HIS A 23 3.49 19.85 0.27
CA HIS A 23 4.07 21.21 0.25
C HIS A 23 3.77 22.03 1.53
N ASP A 24 2.55 21.93 2.09
CA ASP A 24 2.14 22.67 3.29
C ASP A 24 2.24 21.86 4.61
N LYS A 25 2.77 20.63 4.58
CA LYS A 25 2.83 19.75 5.76
C LYS A 25 4.28 19.59 6.24
N VAL A 26 4.57 20.15 7.41
CA VAL A 26 5.92 20.22 8.00
C VAL A 26 6.54 18.85 8.33
N LYS A 27 5.73 17.84 8.71
CA LYS A 27 6.24 16.59 9.30
C LYS A 27 6.82 15.52 8.36
N PRO A 28 6.34 15.28 7.11
CA PRO A 28 6.85 14.17 6.30
C PRO A 28 8.06 14.52 5.41
N LEU A 29 8.60 15.74 5.46
CA LEU A 29 9.61 16.25 4.51
C LEU A 29 10.89 15.40 4.46
N VAL A 30 11.42 14.99 5.62
CA VAL A 30 12.68 14.21 5.68
C VAL A 30 12.51 12.81 5.08
N ASP A 31 11.42 12.11 5.38
CA ASP A 31 11.16 10.77 4.84
C ASP A 31 10.88 10.82 3.33
N MET A 32 10.25 11.90 2.85
CA MET A 32 10.02 12.12 1.42
C MET A 32 11.32 12.38 0.66
N ASP A 33 12.21 13.21 1.18
CA ASP A 33 13.52 13.44 0.59
C ASP A 33 14.36 12.16 0.56
N ARG A 34 14.32 11.39 1.65
CA ARG A 34 14.97 10.08 1.73
C ARG A 34 14.40 9.11 0.70
N PHE A 35 13.08 9.05 0.56
CA PHE A 35 12.43 8.23 -0.47
C PHE A 35 12.88 8.65 -1.86
N ARG A 36 12.87 9.94 -2.19
CA ARG A 36 13.32 10.44 -3.50
C ARG A 36 14.74 9.99 -3.84
N CYS A 37 15.66 10.13 -2.89
CA CYS A 37 17.08 9.89 -3.13
C CYS A 37 17.48 8.41 -3.04
N MET A 38 16.81 7.63 -2.20
CA MET A 38 17.22 6.25 -1.87
C MET A 38 16.29 5.17 -2.41
N TYR A 39 15.10 5.52 -2.94
CA TYR A 39 14.13 4.52 -3.38
C TYR A 39 14.65 3.65 -4.52
N ARG A 40 14.70 2.35 -4.23
CA ARG A 40 14.94 1.25 -5.17
C ARG A 40 13.74 0.31 -5.14
N SER A 41 13.49 -0.35 -6.26
CA SER A 41 12.33 -1.25 -6.41
C SER A 41 12.35 -2.43 -5.46
N GLU A 42 13.54 -2.92 -5.11
CA GLU A 42 13.75 -3.97 -4.10
C GLU A 42 13.29 -3.56 -2.69
N ASP A 43 13.26 -2.25 -2.40
CA ASP A 43 12.86 -1.71 -1.10
C ASP A 43 11.36 -1.36 -1.03
N ALA A 44 10.57 -1.62 -2.08
CA ALA A 44 9.17 -1.19 -2.17
C ALA A 44 8.34 -1.62 -0.97
N ILE A 45 8.51 -2.86 -0.50
CA ILE A 45 7.81 -3.35 0.69
C ILE A 45 8.20 -2.57 1.95
N ASN A 46 9.49 -2.26 2.13
CA ASN A 46 10.00 -1.56 3.30
C ASN A 46 9.46 -0.14 3.35
N TRP A 47 9.41 0.54 2.20
CA TRP A 47 8.79 1.87 2.10
C TRP A 47 7.29 1.82 2.33
N TYR A 48 6.61 0.78 1.83
CA TYR A 48 5.17 0.63 2.05
C TYR A 48 4.81 0.33 3.53
N THR A 49 5.67 -0.36 4.28
CA THR A 49 5.40 -0.73 5.68
C THR A 49 5.98 0.24 6.70
N SER A 50 7.11 0.88 6.39
CA SER A 50 7.85 1.75 7.32
C SER A 50 7.46 3.22 7.20
N SER A 51 7.01 3.66 6.02
CA SER A 51 6.61 5.06 5.80
C SER A 51 5.10 5.22 5.89
N CYS A 52 4.66 6.07 6.83
CA CYS A 52 3.24 6.43 6.93
C CYS A 52 2.75 7.13 5.66
N PHE A 53 3.58 7.87 4.93
CA PHE A 53 3.09 8.70 3.82
C PHE A 53 2.77 7.90 2.54
N ILE A 54 3.64 6.96 2.13
CA ILE A 54 3.41 6.13 0.93
C ILE A 54 2.23 5.18 1.16
N TYR A 55 2.22 4.50 2.30
CA TYR A 55 1.12 3.65 2.72
C TYR A 55 -0.23 4.39 2.62
N ASN A 56 -0.28 5.60 3.18
CA ASN A 56 -1.51 6.40 3.22
C ASN A 56 -1.96 6.85 1.83
N ILE A 57 -1.04 7.31 0.98
CA ILE A 57 -1.40 7.75 -0.38
C ILE A 57 -1.96 6.59 -1.19
N ILE A 58 -1.24 5.46 -1.21
CA ILE A 58 -1.62 4.32 -2.04
C ILE A 58 -2.93 3.71 -1.58
N ASN A 59 -3.08 3.42 -0.28
CA ASN A 59 -4.33 2.83 0.21
C ASN A 59 -5.51 3.79 0.13
N LYS A 60 -5.28 5.11 0.20
CA LYS A 60 -6.36 6.06 -0.05
C LYS A 60 -6.77 6.02 -1.51
N ALA A 61 -5.82 6.15 -2.44
CA ALA A 61 -6.08 6.11 -3.88
C ALA A 61 -6.82 4.85 -4.31
N LEU A 62 -6.38 3.71 -3.80
CA LEU A 62 -6.97 2.41 -4.06
C LEU A 62 -8.38 2.27 -3.47
N ARG A 63 -8.61 2.72 -2.23
CA ARG A 63 -9.95 2.69 -1.60
C ARG A 63 -10.95 3.63 -2.27
N THR A 64 -10.50 4.79 -2.75
CA THR A 64 -11.36 5.77 -3.42
C THR A 64 -11.41 5.57 -4.93
N GLU A 65 -10.78 4.51 -5.45
CA GLU A 65 -10.65 4.23 -6.88
C GLU A 65 -10.16 5.45 -7.69
N ASP A 66 -9.28 6.27 -7.09
CA ASP A 66 -8.74 7.45 -7.79
C ASP A 66 -7.72 6.97 -8.84
N THR A 67 -8.21 6.85 -10.07
CA THR A 67 -7.43 6.39 -11.22
C THR A 67 -6.25 7.30 -11.53
N ARG A 68 -6.35 8.62 -11.24
CA ARG A 68 -5.27 9.57 -11.50
C ARG A 68 -4.12 9.37 -10.52
N VAL A 69 -4.44 9.21 -9.24
CA VAL A 69 -3.41 8.91 -8.23
C VAL A 69 -2.84 7.52 -8.46
N SER A 70 -3.68 6.52 -8.74
CA SER A 70 -3.22 5.17 -9.06
C SER A 70 -2.28 5.14 -10.28
N TYR A 71 -2.60 5.90 -11.34
CA TYR A 71 -1.73 6.05 -12.50
C TYR A 71 -0.43 6.79 -12.15
N THR A 72 -0.51 7.87 -11.36
CA THR A 72 0.67 8.64 -10.95
C THR A 72 1.65 7.81 -10.13
N PHE A 73 1.12 6.98 -9.23
CA PHE A 73 1.91 6.08 -8.37
C PHE A 73 2.15 4.69 -8.98
N ARG A 74 1.84 4.51 -10.27
CA ARG A 74 2.01 3.22 -11.00
C ARG A 74 3.39 2.61 -10.83
N TYR A 75 4.44 3.44 -10.82
CA TYR A 75 5.82 2.98 -10.69
C TYR A 75 6.00 2.16 -9.40
N PHE A 76 5.56 2.73 -8.27
CA PHE A 76 5.67 2.07 -6.97
C PHE A 76 4.69 0.91 -6.83
N ILE A 77 3.45 1.07 -7.32
CA ILE A 77 2.43 0.00 -7.25
C ILE A 77 2.91 -1.25 -8.01
N ILE A 78 3.52 -1.08 -9.18
CA ILE A 78 4.09 -2.19 -9.96
C ILE A 78 5.22 -2.88 -9.18
N ASP A 79 6.14 -2.10 -8.60
CA ASP A 79 7.24 -2.66 -7.80
C ASP A 79 6.72 -3.46 -6.61
N LEU A 80 5.75 -2.90 -5.87
CA LEU A 80 5.14 -3.58 -4.72
C LEU A 80 4.39 -4.85 -5.15
N CYS A 81 3.62 -4.80 -6.25
CA CYS A 81 2.92 -5.96 -6.78
C CYS A 81 3.88 -7.07 -7.21
N ASN A 82 4.98 -6.74 -7.87
CA ASN A 82 5.97 -7.72 -8.29
C ASN A 82 6.65 -8.37 -7.09
N PHE A 83 7.05 -7.58 -6.10
CA PHE A 83 7.62 -8.09 -4.85
C PHE A 83 6.65 -9.04 -4.14
N LEU A 84 5.37 -8.66 -4.00
CA LEU A 84 4.37 -9.51 -3.34
C LEU A 84 4.10 -10.80 -4.11
N LYS A 85 4.13 -10.79 -5.45
CA LYS A 85 3.99 -12.01 -6.27
C LYS A 85 5.14 -12.99 -6.02
N GLU A 86 6.37 -12.49 -5.99
CA GLU A 86 7.56 -13.32 -5.69
C GLU A 86 7.47 -13.90 -4.27
N GLN A 87 7.14 -13.06 -3.28
CA GLN A 87 6.97 -13.51 -1.90
C GLN A 87 5.83 -14.52 -1.73
N ALA A 88 4.74 -14.40 -2.50
CA ALA A 88 3.64 -15.34 -2.47
C ALA A 88 4.08 -16.74 -2.93
N ILE A 89 4.93 -16.83 -3.96
CA ILE A 89 5.49 -18.10 -4.44
C ILE A 89 6.35 -18.74 -3.34
N ILE A 90 7.26 -17.96 -2.74
CA ILE A 90 8.16 -18.42 -1.69
C ILE A 90 7.37 -18.89 -0.46
N THR A 91 6.43 -18.07 0.00
CA THR A 91 5.62 -18.35 1.20
C THR A 91 4.76 -19.59 1.00
N ARG A 92 4.15 -19.77 -0.18
CA ARG A 92 3.34 -20.95 -0.48
C ARG A 92 4.17 -22.24 -0.51
N ALA A 93 5.43 -22.17 -0.92
CA ALA A 93 6.33 -23.31 -0.87
C ALA A 93 6.79 -23.65 0.56
N GLN A 94 6.88 -22.64 1.44
CA GLN A 94 7.37 -22.80 2.81
C GLN A 94 6.28 -23.16 3.83
N PHE A 95 5.05 -22.69 3.63
CA PHE A 95 3.95 -22.85 4.59
C PHE A 95 2.82 -23.68 3.99
N ASP A 96 2.63 -24.88 4.53
CA ASP A 96 1.53 -25.78 4.16
C ASP A 96 0.25 -25.56 4.99
N LYS A 97 0.29 -24.65 5.98
CA LYS A 97 -0.81 -24.41 6.92
C LYS A 97 -1.24 -22.95 6.93
N PRO A 98 -2.56 -22.67 7.04
CA PRO A 98 -3.06 -21.32 7.27
C PRO A 98 -2.43 -20.70 8.51
N CYS A 99 -2.04 -19.42 8.41
CA CYS A 99 -1.62 -18.65 9.58
C CYS A 99 -2.73 -17.69 10.00
N ARG A 100 -2.84 -17.47 11.31
CA ARG A 100 -3.78 -16.49 11.87
C ARG A 100 -3.09 -15.13 11.93
N VAL A 101 -3.77 -14.11 11.40
CA VAL A 101 -3.33 -12.71 11.41
C VAL A 101 -4.52 -11.82 11.77
N TYR A 102 -4.22 -10.61 12.21
CA TYR A 102 -5.19 -9.64 12.71
C TYR A 102 -5.05 -8.32 11.96
N ARG A 103 -6.18 -7.64 11.75
CA ARG A 103 -6.22 -6.29 11.18
C ARG A 103 -7.33 -5.52 11.87
N GLY A 104 -6.98 -4.39 12.48
CA GLY A 104 -7.96 -3.41 12.92
C GLY A 104 -8.49 -2.62 11.72
N ILE A 105 -9.79 -2.39 11.69
CA ILE A 105 -10.44 -1.52 10.72
C ILE A 105 -11.49 -0.66 11.46
N LYS A 106 -11.61 0.61 11.06
CA LYS A 106 -12.77 1.43 11.41
C LYS A 106 -13.80 1.23 10.33
N LEU A 107 -14.97 0.74 10.72
CA LEU A 107 -16.13 0.62 9.85
C LEU A 107 -17.29 1.33 10.53
N ASP A 108 -18.12 1.97 9.73
CA ASP A 108 -19.42 2.42 10.21
C ASP A 108 -20.41 1.25 10.30
N ARG A 109 -21.62 1.53 10.81
CA ARG A 109 -22.63 0.51 11.02
C ARG A 109 -23.10 -0.12 9.70
N GLU A 110 -23.23 0.67 8.64
CA GLU A 110 -23.73 0.21 7.34
C GLU A 110 -22.69 -0.71 6.68
N GLU A 111 -21.42 -0.36 6.75
CA GLU A 111 -20.31 -1.20 6.28
C GLU A 111 -20.24 -2.54 7.04
N ILE A 112 -20.47 -2.54 8.37
CA ILE A 112 -20.51 -3.78 9.15
C ILE A 112 -21.71 -4.66 8.76
N GLU A 113 -22.88 -4.06 8.53
CA GLU A 113 -24.09 -4.78 8.13
C GLU A 113 -23.93 -5.43 6.74
N GLN A 114 -23.09 -4.88 5.87
CA GLN A 114 -22.71 -5.49 4.59
C GLN A 114 -21.77 -6.70 4.74
N LEU A 115 -21.05 -6.83 5.86
CA LEU A 115 -20.17 -7.97 6.15
C LEU A 115 -20.98 -9.15 6.70
N SER A 116 -21.76 -9.79 5.83
CA SER A 116 -22.54 -10.97 6.21
C SER A 116 -21.68 -12.25 6.34
N VAL A 117 -22.09 -13.16 7.21
CA VAL A 117 -21.40 -14.46 7.35
C VAL A 117 -21.58 -15.27 6.07
N GLY A 118 -20.48 -15.79 5.52
CA GLY A 118 -20.50 -16.63 4.32
C GLY A 118 -20.31 -15.87 3.00
N THR A 119 -20.15 -14.54 3.02
CA THR A 119 -19.82 -13.77 1.81
C THR A 119 -18.31 -13.63 1.58
N LEU A 120 -17.91 -13.62 0.31
CA LEU A 120 -16.55 -13.30 -0.10
C LEU A 120 -16.36 -11.78 -0.15
N ILE A 121 -15.29 -11.29 0.45
CA ILE A 121 -14.95 -9.87 0.46
C ILE A 121 -13.72 -9.66 -0.42
N ALA A 122 -13.85 -8.77 -1.41
CA ALA A 122 -12.72 -8.26 -2.18
C ALA A 122 -12.41 -6.84 -1.69
N THR A 123 -11.13 -6.54 -1.48
CA THR A 123 -10.69 -5.20 -1.08
C THR A 123 -9.99 -4.52 -2.24
N ASN A 124 -10.31 -3.24 -2.46
CA ASN A 124 -9.72 -2.45 -3.53
C ASN A 124 -8.25 -2.05 -3.28
N GLY A 125 -7.65 -2.43 -2.15
CA GLY A 125 -6.27 -2.08 -1.77
C GLY A 125 -5.46 -3.23 -1.19
N PHE A 126 -4.21 -2.92 -0.81
CA PHE A 126 -3.30 -3.89 -0.21
C PHE A 126 -3.68 -4.21 1.24
N TRP A 127 -3.67 -5.49 1.59
CA TRP A 127 -4.15 -5.98 2.87
C TRP A 127 -3.02 -6.16 3.89
N SER A 128 -2.66 -5.08 4.60
CA SER A 128 -1.68 -5.16 5.69
C SER A 128 -2.29 -5.78 6.95
N THR A 129 -1.59 -6.72 7.58
CA THR A 129 -2.02 -7.41 8.80
C THR A 129 -0.88 -7.50 9.81
N SER A 130 -1.20 -7.73 11.08
CA SER A 130 -0.25 -8.04 12.15
C SER A 130 -0.41 -9.48 12.63
N ARG A 131 0.67 -10.07 13.14
CA ARG A 131 0.60 -11.34 13.89
C ARG A 131 0.23 -11.12 15.35
N ASP A 132 0.45 -9.92 15.87
CA ASP A 132 0.06 -9.53 17.22
C ASP A 132 -1.32 -8.86 17.19
N LEU A 133 -2.22 -9.34 18.04
CA LEU A 133 -3.55 -8.79 18.21
C LEU A 133 -3.48 -7.36 18.78
N ASN A 134 -2.58 -7.11 19.73
CA ASN A 134 -2.48 -5.80 20.39
C ASN A 134 -2.07 -4.73 19.38
N ASP A 135 -1.07 -5.01 18.54
CA ASP A 135 -0.66 -4.10 17.46
C ASP A 135 -1.79 -3.82 16.46
N ALA A 136 -2.64 -4.81 16.19
CA ALA A 136 -3.76 -4.64 15.28
C ALA A 136 -4.88 -3.74 15.85
N LEU A 137 -4.98 -3.65 17.18
CA LEU A 137 -5.98 -2.84 17.88
C LEU A 137 -5.52 -1.38 18.07
N VAL A 138 -4.19 -1.15 18.11
CA VAL A 138 -3.62 0.21 18.13
C VAL A 138 -3.68 0.80 16.72
N GLN A 139 -4.75 1.54 16.46
CA GLN A 139 -4.94 2.21 15.16
C GLN A 139 -3.83 3.23 14.90
N ARG A 140 -3.07 3.01 13.81
CA ARG A 140 -2.19 4.02 13.20
C ARG A 140 -2.95 4.94 12.27
#